data_AF-A0ABD5RFJ0-F1
#
_entry.id   AF-A0ABD5RFJ0-F1
#
_cell.length_a   1.000
_cell.length_b   1.000
_cell.length_c   1.000
_cell.angle_alpha   90.00
_cell.angle_beta   90.00
_cell.angle_gamma   90.00
#
_symmetry.space_group_name_H-M   'P 1'
#
loop_
_entity.id
_entity.type
_entity.pdbx_description
1 polymer ?
#
loop_
_entity_poly.entity_id
_entity_poly.type
_entity_poly.pdbx_seq_one_letter_code
_entity_poly.pdbx_strand_id
1 'polypeptide(L)' 'MVHCPDCDSTLSDADDVEFVETDARLGFIRASKRFYTIECADCGNVLGNGVAAAQGNGGAAGGAGGAD' A
#
# COMPACT_ATOMS: atom_id res chain seq x y z
N MET A 1 -14.84 -12.55 1.60
CA MET A 1 -15.09 -11.66 2.76
C MET A 1 -14.24 -12.16 3.92
N VAL A 2 -13.50 -11.25 4.53
CA VAL A 2 -12.62 -11.52 5.68
C VAL A 2 -12.83 -10.41 6.70
N HIS A 3 -12.61 -10.69 7.98
CA HIS A 3 -12.79 -9.71 9.06
C HIS A 3 -11.45 -9.17 9.55
N CYS A 4 -11.42 -7.89 9.92
CA CYS A 4 -10.30 -7.31 10.63
C CYS A 4 -10.11 -8.03 11.97
N PRO A 5 -8.92 -8.54 12.30
CA PRO A 5 -8.71 -9.32 13.52
C PRO A 5 -8.80 -8.50 14.82
N ASP A 6 -8.80 -7.17 14.73
CA ASP A 6 -8.79 -6.28 15.90
C ASP A 6 -10.18 -5.70 16.21
N CYS A 7 -10.88 -5.20 15.19
CA CYS A 7 -12.19 -4.56 15.35
C CYS A 7 -13.37 -5.34 14.74
N ASP A 8 -13.11 -6.50 14.13
CA ASP A 8 -14.10 -7.39 13.49
C ASP A 8 -14.84 -6.80 12.27
N SER A 9 -14.42 -5.61 11.79
CA SER A 9 -15.04 -4.99 10.62
C SER A 9 -14.87 -5.85 9.36
N THR A 10 -15.86 -5.78 8.47
CA THR A 10 -15.84 -6.59 7.23
C THR A 10 -14.94 -5.91 6.21
N LEU A 11 -13.96 -6.65 5.69
CA LEU A 11 -13.12 -6.26 4.57
C LEU A 11 -13.66 -6.93 3.30
N SER A 12 -14.34 -6.14 2.47
CA SER A 12 -15.01 -6.56 1.23
C SER A 12 -14.36 -5.97 -0.01
N ASP A 13 -13.99 -4.69 0.05
CA ASP A 13 -13.53 -3.91 -1.09
C ASP A 13 -12.27 -3.10 -0.74
N ALA A 14 -11.67 -2.48 -1.74
CA ALA A 14 -10.44 -1.71 -1.57
C ALA A 14 -10.61 -0.46 -0.69
N ASP A 15 -11.84 0.05 -0.55
CA ASP A 15 -12.16 1.20 0.29
C ASP A 15 -12.12 0.87 1.80
N ASP A 16 -12.11 -0.42 2.17
CA ASP A 16 -12.05 -0.87 3.57
C ASP A 16 -10.61 -0.84 4.14
N VAL A 17 -9.63 -0.48 3.30
CA VAL A 17 -8.20 -0.40 3.67
C VAL A 17 -7.54 0.89 3.21
N GLU A 18 -6.62 1.40 4.02
CA GLU A 18 -5.82 2.58 3.72
C GLU A 18 -4.37 2.21 3.42
N PHE A 19 -3.78 2.82 2.38
CA PHE A 19 -2.39 2.62 2.00
C PHE A 19 -1.54 3.78 2.49
N VAL A 20 -0.85 3.57 3.62
CA VAL A 20 0.00 4.58 4.23
C VAL A 20 1.43 4.45 3.70
N GLU A 21 1.89 5.45 2.91
CA GLU A 21 3.27 5.46 2.43
C GLU A 21 4.24 5.61 3.60
N THR A 22 5.10 4.61 3.79
CA THR A 22 6.20 4.69 4.74
C THR A 22 7.39 5.37 4.06
N ASP A 23 7.82 6.50 4.62
CA ASP A 23 8.91 7.31 4.07
C ASP A 23 10.22 6.51 4.02
N ALA A 24 10.64 6.14 2.80
CA ALA A 24 11.85 5.35 2.56
C ALA A 24 13.03 6.27 2.20
N ARG A 25 13.49 7.04 3.18
CA ARG A 25 14.76 7.79 3.08
C ARG A 25 15.94 6.87 3.39
N LEU A 26 16.65 6.45 2.34
CA LEU A 26 17.99 5.87 2.45
C LEU A 26 19.03 6.98 2.28
N GLY A 27 19.19 7.84 3.30
CA GLY A 27 20.17 8.93 3.29
C GLY A 27 19.93 9.96 2.17
N PHE A 28 20.96 10.22 1.33
CA PHE A 28 20.91 11.23 0.25
C PHE A 28 20.27 10.76 -1.05
N ILE A 29 19.87 9.48 -1.15
CA ILE A 29 19.26 8.88 -2.35
C ILE A 29 17.79 8.58 -2.02
N ARG A 30 16.85 9.13 -2.81
CA ARG A 30 15.45 8.66 -2.75
C ARG A 30 15.43 7.19 -3.16
N ALA A 31 14.92 6.32 -2.29
CA ALA A 31 14.74 4.92 -2.63
C ALA A 31 13.91 4.81 -3.93
N SER A 32 14.38 3.99 -4.87
CA SER A 32 13.67 3.68 -6.12
C SER A 32 12.40 2.82 -5.91
N LYS A 33 11.93 2.74 -4.66
CA LYS A 33 10.79 1.95 -4.19
C LYS A 33 9.97 2.77 -3.19
N ARG A 34 8.65 2.69 -3.31
CA ARG A 34 7.69 3.17 -2.30
C ARG A 34 7.25 1.98 -1.46
N PHE A 35 7.32 2.11 -0.15
CA PHE A 35 6.82 1.11 0.78
C PHE A 35 5.51 1.62 1.35
N TYR A 36 4.51 0.76 1.43
CA TYR A 36 3.21 1.10 1.99
C TYR A 36 2.88 0.12 3.09
N THR A 37 2.24 0.62 4.14
CA THR A 37 1.52 -0.18 5.12
C THR A 37 0.06 -0.19 4.71
N ILE A 38 -0.58 -1.36 4.77
CA ILE A 38 -2.00 -1.52 4.53
C ILE A 38 -2.66 -1.56 5.90
N GLU A 39 -3.56 -0.62 6.16
CA GLU A 39 -4.23 -0.44 7.44
C GLU A 39 -5.74 -0.62 7.27
N CYS A 40 -6.42 -1.11 8.30
CA CYS A 40 -7.89 -1.14 8.32
C CYS A 40 -8.43 0.29 8.40
N ALA A 41 -9.35 0.67 7.51
CA ALA A 41 -9.91 2.02 7.48
C ALA A 41 -10.72 2.38 8.75
N ASP A 42 -11.28 1.39 9.46
CA ASP A 42 -12.09 1.63 10.66
C ASP A 42 -11.26 1.83 11.93
N CYS A 43 -10.21 1.03 12.13
CA CYS A 43 -9.48 0.98 13.40
C CYS A 43 -7.99 1.32 13.27
N GLY A 44 -7.46 1.47 12.06
CA GLY A 44 -6.04 1.74 11.81
C GLY A 44 -5.11 0.56 12.08
N ASN A 45 -5.63 -0.65 12.34
CA ASN A 45 -4.78 -1.81 12.56
C ASN A 45 -4.02 -2.18 11.27
N VAL A 46 -2.73 -2.49 11.40
CA VAL A 46 -1.89 -2.89 10.28
C VAL A 46 -2.25 -4.31 9.84
N LEU A 47 -2.75 -4.43 8.61
CA LEU A 47 -3.16 -5.70 8.00
C LEU A 47 -2.06 -6.29 7.12
N GLY A 48 -1.17 -5.45 6.57
CA GLY A 48 -0.09 -5.93 5.71
C GLY A 48 0.84 -4.82 5.23
N ASN A 49 1.75 -5.17 4.33
CA ASN A 49 2.72 -4.26 3.75
C ASN A 49 2.88 -4.51 2.24
N GLY A 50 3.05 -3.44 1.47
CA GLY A 50 3.20 -3.46 0.02
C GLY A 50 4.42 -2.69 -0.44
N VAL A 51 4.94 -3.05 -1.62
CA VAL A 51 6.10 -2.39 -2.23
C VAL A 51 5.79 -2.06 -3.69
N ALA A 52 5.77 -0.78 -4.04
CA ALA A 52 5.62 -0.33 -5.43
C ALA A 52 6.94 0.23 -5.98
N ALA A 53 7.19 0.07 -7.27
CA ALA A 53 8.30 0.76 -7.92
C ALA A 53 8.09 2.28 -7.85
N ALA A 54 9.14 3.05 -7.59
CA ALA A 54 9.05 4.51 -7.68
C ALA A 54 8.81 4.92 -9.14
N GLN A 55 7.93 5.89 -9.36
CA GLN A 55 7.72 6.49 -10.67
C GLN A 55 9.03 7.19 -11.10
N GLY A 56 9.85 6.49 -11.88
CA GLY A 56 11.02 7.06 -12.53
C GLY A 56 10.55 7.99 -13.64
N ASN A 57 11.08 9.21 -13.66
CA ASN A 57 10.78 10.21 -14.68
C ASN A 57 11.43 9.82 -16.03
N GLY A 58 10.93 8.76 -16.65
CA GLY A 58 11.32 8.27 -17.97
C GLY A 58 10.06 7.72 -18.63
N GLY A 59 9.62 8.35 -19.71
CA GLY A 59 8.33 8.08 -20.34
C GLY A 59 8.09 6.60 -20.58
N ALA A 60 7.03 6.08 -19.96
CA ALA A 60 6.37 4.85 -20.36
C ALA A 60 4.87 5.08 -20.24
N ALA A 61 4.27 5.41 -21.37
CA ALA A 61 2.84 5.27 -21.55
C ALA A 61 2.48 3.77 -21.44
N GLY A 62 1.45 3.46 -20.65
CA GLY A 62 0.69 2.22 -20.76
C GLY A 62 1.16 1.05 -19.89
N GLY A 63 0.21 0.50 -19.12
CA GLY A 63 0.10 -0.95 -18.97
C GLY A 63 0.56 -1.57 -17.66
N ALA A 64 -0.44 -1.84 -16.80
CA ALA A 64 -0.74 -3.14 -16.20
C ALA A 64 0.14 -3.73 -15.07
N GLY A 65 -0.60 -4.35 -14.13
CA GLY A 65 -0.14 -5.26 -13.08
C GLY A 65 -0.97 -5.03 -11.82
N GLY A 66 -2.25 -5.43 -11.75
CA GLY A 66 -2.67 -6.83 -11.86
C GLY A 66 -2.45 -7.49 -10.50
N ALA A 67 -3.44 -7.41 -9.61
CA ALA A 67 -3.48 -8.15 -8.35
C ALA A 67 -4.50 -9.28 -8.51
N ASP A 68 -3.99 -10.45 -8.91
CA ASP A 68 -4.58 -11.75 -8.62
C ASP A 68 -3.90 -12.32 -7.36
#